data_AF-A0A382ZY97-F1
#
_entry.id   AF-A0A382ZY97-F1
#
_cell.length_a   1.000
_cell.length_b   1.000
_cell.length_c   1.000
_cell.angle_alpha   90.00
_cell.angle_beta   90.00
_cell.angle_gamma   90.00
#
_symmetry.space_group_name_H-M   'P 1'
#
loop_
_entity.id
_entity.type
_entity.pdbx_description
1 polymer ?
#
loop_
_entity_poly.entity_id
_entity_poly.type
_entity_poly.pdbx_seq_one_letter_code
_entity_poly.pdbx_strand_id
1 'polypeptide(L)'
;MLSLKKTTKDYPLKVMSFNIRFNNPQDGFNAWPHRKKMAQSMILFHQADLIGVQESLDEQMDDLSTLLSGYRSVGVGRDDGAKKGEYCGIFYNLNRLNLLEHNTIWLSETPEKPGPGWDASLNRIVTWA
;
A
#
# COMPACT_ATOMS: atom_id res chain seq x y z
N MET A 1 -2.30 11.75 7.35
CA MET A 1 -1.12 12.44 7.88
C MET A 1 -0.32 11.57 8.88
N LEU A 2 0.96 11.33 8.61
CA LEU A 2 1.89 10.60 9.49
C LEU A 2 2.81 11.57 10.23
N SER A 3 3.21 11.23 11.46
CA SER A 3 4.23 11.96 12.21
C SER A 3 5.42 11.06 12.56
N LEU A 4 6.62 11.62 12.60
CA LEU A 4 7.76 10.93 13.21
C LEU A 4 7.55 10.78 14.72
N LYS A 5 7.93 9.63 15.25
CA LYS A 5 8.09 9.41 16.69
C LYS A 5 9.40 10.06 17.14
N LYS A 6 9.36 10.77 18.28
CA LYS A 6 10.57 11.29 18.92
C LYS A 6 11.50 10.13 19.27
N THR A 7 12.70 10.15 18.71
CA THR A 7 13.76 9.17 18.99
C THR A 7 15.01 9.90 19.47
N THR A 8 15.87 9.20 20.22
CA THR A 8 17.14 9.75 20.72
C THR A 8 18.20 9.94 19.62
N LYS A 9 17.99 9.34 18.44
CA LYS A 9 18.81 9.50 17.25
C LYS A 9 17.96 9.95 16.07
N ASP A 10 18.47 10.90 15.31
CA ASP A 10 17.84 11.42 14.10
C ASP A 10 18.50 10.76 12.87
N TYR A 11 17.73 9.96 12.16
CA TYR A 11 18.13 9.38 10.87
C TYR A 11 17.07 9.74 9.82
N PRO A 12 17.45 9.97 8.55
CA PRO A 12 16.50 10.35 7.50
C PRO A 12 15.38 9.32 7.35
N LEU A 13 14.17 9.82 7.07
CA LEU A 13 13.03 8.98 6.72
C LEU A 13 13.30 8.27 5.39
N LYS A 14 13.21 6.94 5.37
CA LYS A 14 13.34 6.16 4.14
C LYS A 14 11.97 5.89 3.54
N VAL A 15 11.74 6.34 2.31
CA VAL A 15 10.45 6.20 1.62
C VAL A 15 10.63 5.31 0.38
N MET A 16 9.65 4.45 0.12
CA MET A 16 9.63 3.53 -1.02
C MET A 16 8.28 3.63 -1.75
N SER A 17 8.32 3.65 -3.08
CA SER A 17 7.15 3.38 -3.93
C SER A 17 7.40 2.06 -4.65
N PHE A 18 6.49 1.11 -4.50
CA PHE A 18 6.69 -0.25 -4.98
C PHE A 18 5.40 -0.85 -5.53
N ASN A 19 5.25 -0.84 -6.85
CA ASN A 19 4.20 -1.62 -7.50
C ASN A 19 4.57 -3.11 -7.36
N ILE A 20 3.73 -3.87 -6.65
CA ILE A 20 4.02 -5.27 -6.32
C ILE A 20 3.39 -6.25 -7.29
N ARG A 21 2.69 -5.77 -8.34
CA ARG A 21 1.93 -6.55 -9.31
C ARG A 21 0.83 -7.42 -8.67
N PHE A 22 -0.40 -7.23 -9.12
CA PHE A 22 -1.54 -7.99 -8.58
C PHE A 22 -1.37 -9.49 -8.74
N ASN A 23 -2.04 -10.26 -7.89
CA ASN A 23 -1.98 -11.71 -7.94
C ASN A 23 -2.72 -12.24 -9.18
N ASN A 24 -1.96 -12.55 -10.22
CA ASN A 24 -2.46 -13.18 -11.43
C ASN A 24 -1.88 -14.59 -11.58
N PRO A 25 -2.69 -15.67 -11.56
CA PRO A 25 -2.21 -17.03 -11.79
C PRO A 25 -1.50 -17.22 -13.14
N GLN A 26 -1.85 -16.41 -14.16
CA GLN A 26 -1.22 -16.47 -15.48
C GLN A 26 0.22 -15.94 -15.49
N ASP A 27 0.68 -15.28 -14.42
CA ASP A 27 2.07 -14.86 -14.27
C ASP A 27 3.01 -16.07 -13.98
N GLY A 28 2.46 -17.28 -13.78
CA GLY A 28 3.23 -18.53 -13.70
C GLY A 28 4.19 -18.55 -12.51
N PHE A 29 5.48 -18.80 -12.76
CA PHE A 29 6.52 -18.73 -11.72
C PHE A 29 6.67 -17.34 -11.09
N ASN A 30 6.17 -16.30 -11.77
CA ASN A 30 6.09 -14.94 -11.26
C ASN A 30 4.73 -14.64 -10.61
N ALA A 31 3.89 -15.62 -10.29
CA ALA A 31 2.67 -15.38 -9.53
C ALA A 31 2.98 -14.97 -8.07
N TRP A 32 2.07 -14.22 -7.45
CA TRP A 32 2.25 -13.68 -6.10
C TRP A 32 2.65 -14.70 -5.02
N PRO A 33 2.10 -15.94 -4.97
CA PRO A 33 2.50 -16.94 -3.98
C PRO A 33 4.01 -17.21 -3.95
N HIS A 34 4.69 -17.06 -5.08
CA HIS A 34 6.14 -17.24 -5.21
C HIS A 34 6.95 -15.96 -4.93
N ARG A 35 6.31 -14.78 -4.99
CA ARG A 35 6.96 -13.47 -4.85
C ARG A 35 6.76 -12.80 -3.49
N LYS A 36 5.76 -13.18 -2.69
CA LYS A 36 5.41 -12.44 -1.47
C LYS A 36 6.55 -12.27 -0.46
N LYS A 37 7.35 -13.32 -0.24
CA LYS A 37 8.53 -13.24 0.62
C LYS A 37 9.65 -12.40 0.01
N MET A 38 9.78 -12.39 -1.32
CA MET A 38 10.76 -11.54 -2.01
C MET A 38 10.40 -10.06 -1.86
N ALA A 39 9.10 -9.71 -1.99
CA ALA A 39 8.61 -8.36 -1.76
C ALA A 39 8.88 -7.90 -0.32
N GLN A 40 8.59 -8.76 0.67
CA GLN A 40 8.96 -8.52 2.08
C GLN A 40 10.47 -8.29 2.24
N SER A 41 11.31 -9.16 1.67
CA SER A 41 12.76 -9.04 1.76
C SER A 41 13.28 -7.72 1.20
N MET A 42 12.75 -7.24 0.08
CA MET A 42 13.12 -5.94 -0.48
C MET A 42 12.82 -4.78 0.47
N ILE A 43 11.61 -4.76 1.05
CA ILE A 43 11.20 -3.71 2.01
C ILE A 43 12.12 -3.70 3.23
N LEU A 44 12.39 -4.88 3.81
CA LEU A 44 13.21 -5.01 5.01
C LEU A 44 14.70 -4.74 4.75
N PHE A 45 15.23 -5.18 3.60
CA PHE A 45 16.63 -4.95 3.22
C PHE A 45 16.93 -3.45 3.08
N HIS A 46 16.04 -2.70 2.44
CA HIS A 46 16.19 -1.25 2.34
C HIS A 46 15.83 -0.49 3.61
N GLN A 47 15.21 -1.16 4.59
CA GLN A 47 14.71 -0.57 5.84
C GLN A 47 13.78 0.62 5.56
N ALA A 48 12.85 0.47 4.61
CA ALA A 48 11.92 1.54 4.29
C ALA A 48 10.97 1.79 5.46
N ASP A 49 10.81 3.04 5.88
CA ASP A 49 9.92 3.43 6.98
C ASP A 49 8.48 3.67 6.49
N LEU A 50 8.34 4.16 5.26
CA LEU A 50 7.07 4.45 4.61
C LEU A 50 7.07 3.86 3.20
N ILE A 51 6.08 3.03 2.89
CA ILE A 51 6.00 2.28 1.63
C ILE A 51 4.64 2.51 1.01
N GLY A 52 4.60 3.09 -0.20
CA GLY A 52 3.41 3.05 -1.06
C GLY A 52 3.45 1.79 -1.91
N VAL A 53 2.39 0.99 -1.88
CA VAL A 53 2.22 -0.19 -2.74
C VAL A 53 1.08 0.03 -3.75
N GLN A 54 1.29 -0.45 -4.98
CA GLN A 54 0.31 -0.40 -6.06
C GLN A 54 0.02 -1.80 -6.59
N GLU A 55 -1.14 -1.97 -7.23
CA GLU A 55 -1.68 -3.23 -7.75
C GLU A 55 -1.92 -4.33 -6.70
N SER A 56 -1.85 -4.03 -5.40
CA SER A 56 -2.09 -5.05 -4.37
C SER A 56 -3.58 -5.35 -4.24
N LEU A 57 -3.98 -6.62 -4.36
CA LEU A 57 -5.32 -7.08 -3.97
C LEU A 57 -5.43 -7.27 -2.45
N ASP A 58 -6.64 -7.46 -1.93
CA ASP A 58 -6.92 -7.62 -0.48
C ASP A 58 -6.07 -8.73 0.15
N GLU A 59 -5.96 -9.89 -0.50
CA GLU A 59 -5.15 -11.00 0.02
C GLU A 59 -3.65 -10.70 0.01
N GLN A 60 -3.18 -9.85 -0.91
CA GLN A 60 -1.78 -9.43 -0.95
C GLN A 60 -1.48 -8.40 0.14
N MET A 61 -2.45 -7.53 0.46
CA MET A 61 -2.38 -6.63 1.61
C MET A 61 -2.32 -7.40 2.93
N ASP A 62 -3.13 -8.46 3.07
CA ASP A 62 -3.14 -9.35 4.24
C ASP A 62 -1.83 -10.15 4.37
N ASP A 63 -1.33 -10.70 3.25
CA ASP A 63 -0.04 -11.40 3.20
C ASP A 63 1.10 -10.48 3.66
N LEU A 64 1.19 -9.25 3.12
CA LEU A 64 2.23 -8.29 3.52
C LEU A 64 2.07 -7.84 4.97
N SER A 65 0.84 -7.62 5.45
CA SER A 65 0.59 -7.25 6.85
C SER A 65 1.04 -8.34 7.82
N THR A 66 0.89 -9.61 7.44
CA THR A 66 1.39 -10.76 8.20
C THR A 66 2.91 -10.84 8.18
N LEU A 67 3.53 -10.65 7.01
CA LEU A 67 4.98 -10.76 6.82
C LEU A 67 5.75 -9.56 7.40
N LEU A 68 5.14 -8.38 7.45
CA LEU A 68 5.72 -7.14 7.95
C LEU A 68 5.16 -6.79 9.33
N SER A 69 5.32 -7.68 10.31
CA SER A 69 4.73 -7.53 11.66
C SER A 69 5.06 -6.23 12.41
N GLY A 70 6.18 -5.58 12.08
CA GLY A 70 6.58 -4.26 12.59
C GLY A 70 5.92 -3.05 11.89
N TYR A 71 5.04 -3.30 10.93
CA TYR A 71 4.36 -2.30 10.12
C TYR A 71 2.85 -2.37 10.34
N ARG A 72 2.17 -1.31 9.91
CA ARG A 72 0.72 -1.29 9.68
C ARG A 72 0.46 -0.69 8.31
N SER A 73 -0.74 -0.92 7.79
CA SER A 73 -1.17 -0.42 6.50
C SER A 73 -2.50 0.33 6.56
N VAL A 74 -2.70 1.21 5.60
CA VAL A 74 -3.97 1.89 5.32
C VAL A 74 -4.25 1.91 3.82
N GLY A 75 -5.51 2.12 3.46
CA GLY A 75 -6.02 2.11 2.09
C GLY A 75 -7.18 1.14 1.94
N VAL A 76 -7.94 1.30 0.85
CA VAL A 76 -9.08 0.43 0.51
C VAL A 76 -9.00 0.01 -0.96
N GLY A 77 -9.74 -1.04 -1.31
CA GLY A 77 -9.90 -1.49 -2.69
C GLY A 77 -10.63 -0.46 -3.55
N ARG A 78 -10.13 -0.23 -4.77
CA ARG A 78 -10.62 0.82 -5.67
C ARG A 78 -12.01 0.56 -6.27
N ASP A 79 -12.57 -0.63 -6.15
CA ASP A 79 -13.84 -0.96 -6.81
C ASP A 79 -15.06 -0.72 -5.92
N ASP A 80 -14.90 -0.85 -4.60
CA ASP A 80 -16.01 -0.71 -3.64
C ASP A 80 -15.70 0.20 -2.44
N GLY A 81 -14.46 0.68 -2.30
CA GLY A 81 -14.03 1.43 -1.13
C GLY A 81 -13.89 0.59 0.13
N ALA A 82 -13.81 -0.74 -0.03
CA ALA A 82 -13.56 -1.69 1.04
C ALA A 82 -12.49 -2.69 0.59
N LYS A 83 -12.87 -3.87 0.09
CA LYS A 83 -11.95 -4.99 -0.17
C LYS A 83 -11.86 -5.39 -1.65
N LYS A 84 -12.67 -4.80 -2.54
CA LYS A 84 -12.67 -5.17 -3.97
C LYS A 84 -11.77 -4.29 -4.81
N GLY A 85 -11.07 -4.94 -5.72
CA GLY A 85 -10.14 -4.28 -6.64
C GLY A 85 -8.77 -4.04 -6.03
N GLU A 86 -7.88 -3.50 -6.86
CA GLU A 86 -6.53 -3.15 -6.45
C GLU A 86 -6.55 -1.97 -5.46
N TYR A 87 -5.64 -2.02 -4.51
CA TYR A 87 -5.36 -0.96 -3.56
C TYR A 87 -4.24 -0.05 -4.09
N CYS A 88 -4.23 1.19 -3.60
CA CYS A 88 -3.05 2.04 -3.54
C CYS A 88 -2.67 2.18 -2.05
N GLY A 89 -2.14 1.10 -1.46
CA GLY A 89 -1.93 0.98 -0.03
C GLY A 89 -0.70 1.73 0.48
N ILE A 90 -0.71 2.13 1.75
CA ILE A 90 0.44 2.71 2.43
C ILE A 90 0.79 1.83 3.63
N PHE A 91 2.01 1.30 3.68
CA PHE A 91 2.58 0.65 4.86
C PHE A 91 3.53 1.61 5.58
N TYR A 92 3.51 1.62 6.92
CA TYR A 92 4.36 2.48 7.74
C TYR A 92 4.93 1.73 8.95
N ASN A 93 6.20 2.01 9.25
CA ASN A 93 6.96 1.39 10.33
C ASN A 93 6.52 1.91 11.71
N LEU A 94 5.97 1.02 12.54
CA LEU A 94 5.41 1.37 13.84
C LEU A 94 6.45 1.89 14.84
N ASN A 95 7.72 1.59 14.67
CA ASN A 95 8.77 2.10 15.55
C ASN A 95 9.14 3.55 15.24
N ARG A 96 8.77 4.03 14.06
CA ARG A 96 9.21 5.32 13.52
C ARG A 96 8.09 6.32 13.33
N LEU A 97 6.88 5.84 13.03
CA LEU A 97 5.78 6.69 12.60
C LEU A 97 4.52 6.48 13.45
N ASN A 98 3.77 7.56 13.66
CA ASN A 98 2.40 7.55 14.15
C ASN A 98 1.46 7.93 13.01
N LEU A 99 0.36 7.19 12.89
CA LEU A 99 -0.77 7.57 12.04
C LEU A 99 -1.64 8.59 12.77
N LEU A 100 -1.81 9.78 12.19
CA LEU A 100 -2.69 10.81 12.72
C LEU A 100 -4.04 10.81 12.00
N GLU A 101 -4.01 10.61 10.68
CA GLU A 101 -5.19 10.66 9.82
C GLU A 101 -4.90 9.88 8.54
N HIS A 102 -5.91 9.39 7.84
CA HIS A 102 -5.76 8.89 6.47
C HIS A 102 -7.10 8.93 5.76
N ASN A 103 -7.07 8.90 4.43
CA ASN A 103 -8.26 8.67 3.64
C ASN A 103 -7.88 8.09 2.27
N THR A 104 -8.88 7.57 1.56
CA THR A 104 -8.79 7.18 0.16
C THR A 104 -9.87 7.89 -0.64
N ILE A 105 -9.49 8.46 -1.78
CA ILE A 105 -10.41 9.12 -2.71
C ILE A 105 -10.24 8.56 -4.11
N TRP A 106 -11.28 8.65 -4.92
CA TRP A 106 -11.25 8.30 -6.34
C TRP A 106 -10.77 9.48 -7.18
N LEU A 107 -9.95 9.20 -8.17
CA LEU A 107 -9.48 10.17 -9.15
C LEU A 107 -10.56 10.35 -10.22
N SER A 108 -11.62 11.08 -9.85
CA SER A 108 -12.78 11.35 -10.68
C SER A 108 -13.46 12.67 -10.30
N GLU A 109 -14.50 13.03 -11.05
CA GLU A 109 -15.38 14.16 -10.75
C GLU A 109 -16.18 13.97 -9.45
N THR A 110 -16.22 12.75 -8.90
CA THR A 110 -16.86 12.44 -7.60
C THR A 110 -15.91 11.65 -6.69
N PRO A 111 -14.91 12.31 -6.08
CA PRO A 111 -13.82 11.65 -5.35
C PRO A 111 -14.24 10.84 -4.11
N GLU A 112 -15.44 11.08 -3.59
CA GLU A 112 -15.99 10.43 -2.40
C GLU A 112 -16.62 9.04 -2.65
N LYS A 113 -16.76 8.63 -3.92
CA LYS A 113 -17.39 7.35 -4.28
C LYS A 113 -16.67 6.64 -5.44
N PRO A 114 -16.77 5.30 -5.52
CA PRO A 114 -16.19 4.55 -6.63
C PRO A 114 -16.73 4.97 -8.00
N GLY A 115 -15.80 5.24 -8.92
CA GLY A 115 -16.09 5.49 -10.32
C GLY A 115 -14.84 5.90 -11.10
N PRO A 116 -14.79 5.67 -12.43
CA PRO A 116 -13.75 6.21 -13.28
C PRO A 116 -13.91 7.73 -13.40
N GLY A 117 -12.80 8.45 -13.56
CA GLY A 117 -12.80 9.87 -13.89
C GLY A 117 -12.56 10.11 -15.37
N TRP A 118 -13.24 11.09 -15.95
CA TRP A 118 -13.02 11.54 -17.33
C TRP A 118 -13.03 10.41 -18.37
N ASP A 119 -11.91 10.17 -19.05
CA ASP A 119 -11.70 9.16 -20.09
C ASP A 119 -11.09 7.85 -19.56
N ALA A 120 -10.91 7.72 -18.24
CA ALA A 120 -10.32 6.54 -17.63
C ALA A 120 -11.22 5.30 -17.79
N SER A 121 -10.63 4.17 -18.17
CA SER A 121 -11.37 2.91 -18.32
C SER A 121 -11.55 2.12 -17.02
N LEU A 122 -10.88 2.52 -15.94
CA LEU A 122 -10.88 1.83 -14.65
C LEU A 122 -10.96 2.85 -13.52
N ASN A 123 -11.55 2.45 -12.39
CA ASN A 123 -11.45 3.20 -11.15
C ASN A 123 -9.97 3.39 -10.79
N ARG A 124 -9.60 4.61 -10.40
CA ARG A 124 -8.28 4.95 -9.88
C ARG A 124 -8.46 5.66 -8.55
N ILE A 125 -7.58 5.35 -7.59
CA ILE A 125 -7.65 5.91 -6.24
C ILE A 125 -6.31 6.50 -5.82
N VAL A 126 -6.36 7.40 -4.86
CA VAL A 126 -5.22 7.83 -4.05
C VAL A 126 -5.54 7.59 -2.59
N THR A 127 -4.66 6.89 -1.90
CA THR A 127 -4.64 6.85 -0.43
C THR A 127 -3.60 7.84 0.06
N TRP A 128 -3.95 8.67 1.02
CA TRP A 128 -3.00 9.53 1.73
C TRP A 128 -3.05 9.21 3.22
N ALA A 129 -1.90 9.35 3.87
CA ALA A 129 -1.71 8.91 5.24
C ALA A 129 -0.73 9.77 5.99
#